data_AF-A0A830GRJ0-F1
#
_entry.id   AF-A0A830GRJ0-F1
#
_cell.length_a   1.000
_cell.length_b   1.000
_cell.length_c   1.000
_cell.angle_alpha   90.00
_cell.angle_beta   90.00
_cell.angle_gamma   90.00
#
_symmetry.space_group_name_H-M   'P 1'
#
loop_
_entity.id
_entity.type
_entity.pdbx_description
1 polymer ?
#
loop_
_entity_poly.entity_id
_entity_poly.type
_entity_poly.pdbx_seq_one_letter_code
_entity_poly.pdbx_strand_id
1 'polypeptide(L)'
;MTPSLTYLQFHAVLVLPVLAGLALTARYRLASRRVVLSGTALLAALALVYTTPWDNYLVARGVWWYGAGTVLTRLWAAPLGEYLFFVFQPVGVGLWVARYGVDTTRPLAIPVPTRALGLLAAGLVAAVGVALLDSPDGLYLGSLLVWSVPILAIQWAFGWPFLVAEWRTVALGTLVPTLYLWVADRIALALGVWTLSDQYTTGLAIPLLGLPVEEAVFFLLTSLFVVQGLVLFAWLCDRWG
;
A
#
# COMPACT_ATOMS: atom_id res chain seq x y z
N MET A 1 -12.70 16.22 -27.61
CA MET A 1 -12.30 15.30 -26.52
C MET A 1 -11.03 15.86 -25.92
N THR A 2 -11.04 16.29 -24.66
CA THR A 2 -9.81 16.68 -23.97
C THR A 2 -8.90 15.45 -23.91
N PRO A 3 -7.63 15.53 -24.34
CA PRO A 3 -6.73 14.39 -24.26
C PRO A 3 -6.62 13.95 -22.80
N SER A 4 -6.99 12.69 -22.53
CA SER A 4 -6.80 12.06 -21.23
C SER A 4 -5.31 11.97 -20.95
N LEU A 5 -4.93 12.35 -19.74
CA LEU A 5 -3.56 12.32 -19.31
C LEU A 5 -3.07 10.86 -19.31
N THR A 6 -1.91 10.58 -19.92
CA THR A 6 -1.36 9.21 -19.91
C THR A 6 -0.95 8.81 -18.49
N TYR A 7 -0.90 7.51 -18.21
CA TYR A 7 -0.52 7.03 -16.88
C TYR A 7 0.91 7.50 -16.48
N LEU A 8 1.83 7.59 -17.45
CA LEU A 8 3.17 8.12 -17.16
C LEU A 8 3.15 9.62 -16.85
N GLN A 9 2.33 10.40 -17.56
CA GLN A 9 2.13 11.81 -17.24
C GLN A 9 1.47 11.97 -15.86
N PHE A 10 0.61 11.03 -15.45
CA PHE A 10 -0.05 11.07 -14.14
C PHE A 10 1.00 10.97 -13.03
N HIS A 11 1.91 10.00 -13.17
CA HIS A 11 3.07 9.89 -12.29
C HIS A 11 3.93 11.15 -12.34
N ALA A 12 4.19 11.71 -13.52
CA ALA A 12 5.04 12.89 -13.66
C ALA A 12 4.47 14.14 -12.97
N VAL A 13 3.15 14.29 -12.92
CA VAL A 13 2.48 15.49 -12.40
C VAL A 13 2.11 15.35 -10.93
N LEU A 14 1.63 14.18 -10.50
CA LEU A 14 1.16 13.99 -9.13
C LEU A 14 2.20 13.27 -8.26
N VAL A 15 2.80 12.18 -8.74
CA VAL A 15 3.64 11.32 -7.90
C VAL A 15 5.08 11.83 -7.79
N LEU A 16 5.76 12.08 -8.92
CA LEU A 16 7.17 12.44 -8.95
C LEU A 16 7.50 13.75 -8.22
N PRO A 17 6.71 14.84 -8.31
CA PRO A 17 7.01 16.07 -7.59
C PRO A 17 6.94 15.87 -6.07
N VAL A 18 5.98 15.08 -5.59
CA VAL A 18 5.88 14.73 -4.17
C VAL A 18 7.05 13.87 -3.73
N LEU A 19 7.42 12.84 -4.51
CA LEU A 19 8.61 12.03 -4.21
C LEU A 19 9.89 12.87 -4.16
N ALA A 20 10.09 13.78 -5.11
CA ALA A 20 11.23 14.68 -5.13
C ALA A 20 11.23 15.59 -3.89
N GLY A 21 10.09 16.21 -3.56
CA GLY A 21 9.96 17.02 -2.35
C GLY A 21 10.24 16.23 -1.06
N LEU A 22 9.74 14.99 -0.97
CA LEU A 22 9.99 14.11 0.17
C LEU A 22 11.45 13.71 0.28
N ALA A 23 12.12 13.40 -0.83
CA ALA A 23 13.54 13.06 -0.86
C ALA A 23 14.43 14.25 -0.50
N LEU A 24 14.15 15.44 -1.03
CA LEU A 24 14.91 16.67 -0.77
C LEU A 24 14.76 17.15 0.68
N THR A 25 13.62 16.87 1.31
CA THR A 25 13.33 17.28 2.69
C THR A 25 13.40 16.12 3.69
N ALA A 26 13.95 14.98 3.28
CA ALA A 26 13.99 13.77 4.09
C ALA A 26 14.75 13.99 5.40
N ARG A 27 14.11 13.63 6.52
CA ARG A 27 14.73 13.56 7.84
C ARG A 27 14.60 12.12 8.33
N TYR A 28 15.70 11.52 8.73
CA TYR A 28 15.77 10.12 9.15
C TYR A 28 15.76 10.05 10.69
N ARG A 29 14.56 10.16 11.27
CA ARG A 29 14.31 10.03 12.72
C ARG A 29 13.86 8.63 13.11
N LEU A 30 13.33 7.86 12.16
CA LEU A 30 12.86 6.49 12.41
C LEU A 30 14.01 5.54 12.75
N ALA A 31 15.10 5.62 12.00
CA ALA A 31 16.34 4.87 12.17
C ALA A 31 17.46 5.57 11.38
N SER A 32 18.66 4.98 11.38
CA SER A 32 19.74 5.45 10.52
C SER A 32 19.31 5.52 9.05
N ARG A 33 19.87 6.47 8.29
CA ARG A 33 19.59 6.62 6.85
C ARG A 33 19.77 5.31 6.08
N ARG A 34 20.80 4.53 6.42
CA ARG A 34 21.08 3.24 5.80
C ARG A 34 19.92 2.27 6.01
N VAL A 35 19.46 2.10 7.26
CA VAL A 35 18.38 1.17 7.62
C VAL A 35 17.07 1.57 6.94
N VAL A 36 16.71 2.85 6.96
CA VAL A 36 15.49 3.34 6.29
C VAL A 36 15.55 3.08 4.79
N LEU A 37 16.65 3.45 4.12
CA LEU A 37 16.76 3.30 2.68
C LEU A 37 16.85 1.83 2.25
N SER A 38 17.57 0.98 2.97
CA SER A 38 17.62 -0.46 2.67
C SER A 38 16.29 -1.15 2.92
N GLY A 39 15.60 -0.82 4.02
CA GLY A 39 14.26 -1.33 4.29
C GLY A 39 13.25 -0.88 3.24
N THR A 40 13.33 0.39 2.81
CA THR A 40 12.45 0.93 1.75
C THR A 40 12.70 0.23 0.42
N ALA A 41 13.96 0.03 0.04
CA ALA A 41 14.31 -0.69 -1.19
C ALA A 41 13.84 -2.15 -1.16
N LEU A 42 14.00 -2.84 -0.02
CA LEU A 42 13.49 -4.19 0.17
C LEU A 42 11.97 -4.24 0.01
N LEU A 43 11.24 -3.35 0.66
CA LEU A 43 9.78 -3.31 0.58
C LEU A 43 9.29 -2.94 -0.83
N ALA A 44 9.98 -2.06 -1.55
CA ALA A 44 9.67 -1.76 -2.95
C ALA A 44 9.89 -2.99 -3.86
N ALA A 45 10.96 -3.75 -3.65
CA ALA A 45 11.21 -4.99 -4.39
C ALA A 45 10.15 -6.06 -4.08
N LEU A 46 9.79 -6.21 -2.80
CA LEU A 46 8.72 -7.12 -2.38
C LEU A 46 7.37 -6.71 -2.96
N ALA A 47 7.03 -5.42 -2.93
CA ALA A 47 5.80 -4.90 -3.53
C ALA A 47 5.76 -5.19 -5.03
N LEU A 48 6.85 -4.94 -5.76
CA LEU A 48 6.95 -5.25 -7.19
C LEU A 48 6.70 -6.74 -7.45
N VAL A 49 7.39 -7.64 -6.75
CA VAL A 49 7.28 -9.09 -6.99
C VAL A 49 5.92 -9.66 -6.55
N TYR A 50 5.44 -9.25 -5.38
CA TYR A 50 4.25 -9.83 -4.75
C TYR A 50 2.94 -9.28 -5.34
N THR A 51 2.92 -8.01 -5.75
CA THR A 51 1.73 -7.37 -6.31
C THR A 51 1.54 -7.74 -7.78
N THR A 52 2.64 -7.89 -8.54
CA THR A 52 2.60 -8.17 -9.99
C THR A 52 1.63 -9.29 -10.40
N PRO A 53 1.68 -10.52 -9.84
CA PRO A 53 0.80 -11.60 -10.28
C PRO A 53 -0.67 -11.34 -9.92
N TRP A 54 -0.94 -10.76 -8.74
CA TRP A 54 -2.29 -10.45 -8.29
C TRP A 54 -2.91 -9.34 -9.15
N ASP A 55 -2.16 -8.27 -9.39
CA ASP A 55 -2.58 -7.12 -10.21
C ASP A 55 -2.88 -7.54 -11.65
N ASN A 56 -1.96 -8.27 -12.28
CA ASN A 56 -2.15 -8.74 -13.65
C ASN A 56 -3.34 -9.70 -13.78
N TYR A 57 -3.59 -10.53 -12.77
CA TYR A 57 -4.77 -11.38 -12.74
C TYR A 57 -6.05 -10.55 -12.72
N LEU A 58 -6.14 -9.53 -11.86
CA LEU A 58 -7.33 -8.68 -11.77
C LEU A 58 -7.56 -7.83 -13.03
N VAL A 59 -6.49 -7.28 -13.61
CA VAL A 59 -6.56 -6.58 -14.91
C VAL A 59 -7.04 -7.53 -16.00
N ALA A 60 -6.50 -8.75 -16.08
CA ALA A 60 -6.91 -9.73 -17.08
C ALA A 60 -8.37 -10.20 -16.90
N ARG A 61 -8.86 -10.21 -15.65
CA ARG A 61 -10.26 -10.49 -15.30
C ARG A 61 -11.19 -9.32 -15.57
N GLY A 62 -10.68 -8.14 -15.92
CA GLY A 62 -11.47 -6.95 -16.18
C GLY A 62 -12.02 -6.30 -14.93
N VAL A 63 -11.35 -6.45 -13.78
CA VAL A 63 -11.72 -5.71 -12.56
C VAL A 63 -11.50 -4.21 -12.73
N TRP A 64 -10.47 -3.83 -13.48
CA TRP A 64 -10.31 -2.50 -14.05
C TRP A 64 -9.62 -2.56 -15.41
N TRP A 65 -9.74 -1.48 -16.15
CA TRP A 65 -9.06 -1.30 -17.44
C TRP A 65 -8.64 0.16 -17.62
N TYR A 66 -7.85 0.40 -18.67
CA TYR A 66 -7.21 1.69 -18.90
C TYR A 66 -7.84 2.41 -20.08
N GLY A 67 -7.91 3.74 -19.99
CA GLY A 67 -8.45 4.58 -21.04
C GLY A 67 -7.71 4.43 -22.38
N ALA A 68 -8.40 4.72 -23.49
CA ALA A 68 -7.78 4.72 -24.81
C ALA A 68 -6.64 5.75 -24.86
N GLY A 69 -5.45 5.31 -25.31
CA GLY A 69 -4.26 6.17 -25.41
C GLY A 69 -3.56 6.49 -24.08
N THR A 70 -4.03 5.99 -22.93
CA THR A 70 -3.38 6.30 -21.63
C THR A 70 -2.18 5.41 -21.33
N VAL A 71 -2.07 4.27 -22.02
CA VAL A 71 -1.03 3.24 -21.83
C VAL A 71 0.05 3.35 -22.90
N LEU A 72 1.29 3.57 -22.47
CA LEU A 72 2.46 3.54 -23.36
C LEU A 72 2.83 2.11 -23.78
N THR A 73 2.98 1.23 -22.79
CA THR A 73 3.34 -0.18 -23.00
C THR A 73 2.80 -1.04 -21.86
N ARG A 74 2.65 -2.34 -22.11
CA ARG A 74 2.21 -3.34 -21.14
C ARG A 74 3.29 -4.38 -20.94
N LEU A 75 3.43 -4.83 -19.69
CA LEU A 75 4.08 -6.08 -19.37
C LEU A 75 2.97 -7.02 -18.91
N TRP A 76 2.77 -8.13 -19.63
CA TRP A 76 1.60 -9.00 -19.47
C TRP A 76 0.28 -8.22 -19.63
N ALA A 77 -0.58 -8.21 -18.61
CA ALA A 77 -1.87 -7.52 -18.66
C ALA A 77 -1.76 -6.05 -18.23
N ALA A 78 -0.89 -5.74 -17.28
CA ALA A 78 -0.78 -4.41 -16.67
C ALA A 78 0.13 -3.44 -17.47
N PRO A 79 -0.16 -2.14 -17.48
CA PRO A 79 0.68 -1.13 -18.09
C PRO A 79 1.93 -0.84 -17.25
N LEU A 80 2.99 -0.33 -17.87
CA LEU A 80 4.21 0.11 -17.18
C LEU A 80 3.93 1.05 -15.98
N GLY A 81 2.86 1.85 -16.06
CA GLY A 81 2.44 2.74 -14.97
C GLY A 81 2.16 2.02 -13.65
N GLU A 82 1.61 0.80 -13.68
CA GLU A 82 1.36 0.00 -12.47
C GLU A 82 2.67 -0.43 -11.82
N TYR A 83 3.59 -0.98 -12.61
CA TYR A 83 4.90 -1.42 -12.12
C TYR A 83 5.72 -0.28 -11.52
N LEU A 84 5.62 0.92 -12.12
CA LEU A 84 6.21 2.13 -11.55
C LEU A 84 5.53 2.50 -10.23
N PHE A 85 4.21 2.41 -10.15
CA PHE A 85 3.45 2.66 -8.93
C PHE A 85 3.86 1.73 -7.78
N PHE A 86 4.05 0.43 -8.06
CA PHE A 86 4.51 -0.56 -7.07
C PHE A 86 5.86 -0.20 -6.44
N VAL A 87 6.67 0.62 -7.12
CA VAL A 87 7.96 1.12 -6.61
C VAL A 87 7.82 2.51 -5.99
N PHE A 88 7.10 3.42 -6.65
CA PHE A 88 6.93 4.79 -6.21
C PHE A 88 6.18 4.89 -4.88
N GLN A 89 5.15 4.08 -4.67
CA GLN A 89 4.35 4.11 -3.46
C GLN A 89 5.18 3.74 -2.22
N PRO A 90 5.93 2.61 -2.17
CA PRO A 90 6.75 2.28 -1.01
C PRO A 90 7.88 3.29 -0.77
N VAL A 91 8.47 3.85 -1.84
CA VAL A 91 9.49 4.91 -1.73
C VAL A 91 8.92 6.16 -1.08
N GLY A 92 7.75 6.63 -1.54
CA GLY A 92 7.10 7.81 -0.98
C GLY A 92 6.69 7.63 0.47
N VAL A 93 6.00 6.51 0.77
CA VAL A 93 5.58 6.17 2.13
C VAL A 93 6.80 5.99 3.05
N GLY A 94 7.87 5.35 2.57
CA GLY A 94 9.10 5.15 3.31
C GLY A 94 9.83 6.44 3.66
N LEU A 95 9.94 7.37 2.71
CA LEU A 95 10.51 8.71 2.94
C LEU A 95 9.63 9.57 3.86
N TRP A 96 8.32 9.36 3.86
CA TRP A 96 7.40 10.02 4.77
C TRP A 96 7.57 9.52 6.21
N VAL A 97 7.45 8.20 6.42
CA VAL A 97 7.52 7.61 7.78
C VAL A 97 8.89 7.81 8.42
N ALA A 98 9.96 7.94 7.61
CA ALA A 98 11.31 8.25 8.08
C ALA A 98 11.38 9.46 9.04
N ARG A 99 10.43 10.41 8.91
CA ARG A 99 10.37 11.67 9.66
C ARG A 99 9.93 11.51 11.11
N TYR A 100 9.40 10.35 11.48
CA TYR A 100 8.91 10.06 12.82
C TYR A 100 9.89 9.14 13.54
N GLY A 101 10.13 9.42 14.82
CA GLY A 101 10.93 8.53 15.66
C GLY A 101 10.07 7.43 16.29
N VAL A 102 10.73 6.37 16.74
CA VAL A 102 10.12 5.28 17.53
C VAL A 102 11.08 4.91 18.66
N ASP A 103 10.54 4.38 19.76
CA ASP A 103 11.35 3.89 20.88
C ASP A 103 11.78 2.43 20.66
N THR A 104 12.94 2.24 20.02
CA THR A 104 13.49 0.92 19.69
C THR A 104 14.07 0.15 20.88
N THR A 105 14.11 0.75 22.08
CA THR A 105 14.72 0.13 23.28
C THR A 105 13.90 -1.05 23.83
N ARG A 106 12.65 -1.20 23.37
CA ARG A 106 11.74 -2.28 23.79
C ARG A 106 12.26 -3.67 23.40
N PRO A 107 12.01 -4.71 24.23
CA PRO A 107 12.53 -6.05 23.98
C PRO A 107 11.82 -6.76 22.83
N LEU A 108 12.58 -7.41 21.93
CA LEU A 108 12.04 -8.25 20.84
C LEU A 108 11.27 -9.50 21.32
N ALA A 109 11.40 -9.84 22.60
CA ALA A 109 10.77 -11.01 23.20
C ALA A 109 9.26 -10.79 23.37
N ILE A 110 8.50 -11.15 22.33
CA ILE A 110 7.03 -11.20 22.37
C ILE A 110 6.57 -12.63 22.68
N PRO A 111 5.77 -12.86 23.75
CA PRO A 111 5.23 -14.18 24.11
C PRO A 111 4.40 -14.81 22.99
N VAL A 112 4.46 -16.14 22.86
CA VAL A 112 3.72 -16.91 21.83
C VAL A 112 2.21 -16.61 21.84
N PRO A 113 1.50 -16.57 22.99
CA PRO A 113 0.07 -16.22 22.98
C PRO A 113 -0.21 -14.84 22.40
N THR A 114 0.69 -13.88 22.65
CA THR A 114 0.58 -12.53 22.08
C THR A 114 0.77 -12.55 20.57
N ARG A 115 1.74 -13.33 20.05
CA ARG A 115 1.91 -13.51 18.60
C ARG A 115 0.69 -14.18 17.95
N ALA A 116 0.10 -15.16 18.64
CA ALA A 116 -1.11 -15.85 18.19
C ALA A 116 -2.30 -14.89 18.04
N LEU A 117 -2.46 -13.89 18.92
CA LEU A 117 -3.50 -12.85 18.75
C LEU A 117 -3.32 -12.07 17.44
N GLY A 118 -2.07 -11.75 17.06
CA GLY A 118 -1.78 -11.11 15.78
C GLY A 118 -2.14 -11.99 14.58
N LEU A 119 -1.83 -13.28 14.65
CA LEU A 119 -2.22 -14.26 13.63
C LEU A 119 -3.74 -14.44 13.55
N LEU A 120 -4.43 -14.48 14.68
CA LEU A 120 -5.89 -14.56 14.75
C LEU A 120 -6.52 -13.33 14.08
N ALA A 121 -6.00 -12.13 14.34
CA ALA A 121 -6.47 -10.92 13.68
C ALA A 121 -6.27 -10.97 12.15
N ALA A 122 -5.13 -11.46 11.67
CA ALA A 122 -4.91 -11.68 10.23
C ALA A 122 -5.86 -12.75 9.67
N GLY A 123 -6.17 -13.79 10.45
CA GLY A 123 -7.16 -14.82 10.10
C GLY A 123 -8.59 -14.27 9.98
N LEU A 124 -8.96 -13.27 10.80
CA LEU A 124 -10.23 -12.57 10.65
C LEU A 124 -10.29 -11.76 9.35
N VAL A 125 -9.21 -11.07 8.97
CA VAL A 125 -9.11 -10.39 7.67
C VAL A 125 -9.28 -11.40 6.53
N ALA A 126 -8.64 -12.57 6.65
CA ALA A 126 -8.79 -13.65 5.67
C ALA A 126 -10.23 -14.15 5.57
N ALA A 127 -10.90 -14.38 6.70
CA ALA A 127 -12.28 -14.85 6.74
C ALA A 127 -13.24 -13.84 6.08
N VAL A 128 -13.08 -12.54 6.35
CA VAL A 128 -13.86 -11.48 5.69
C VAL A 128 -13.57 -11.45 4.19
N GLY A 129 -12.30 -11.51 3.80
CA GLY A 129 -11.91 -11.54 2.38
C GLY A 129 -12.51 -12.72 1.63
N VAL A 130 -12.45 -13.93 2.20
CA VAL A 130 -13.06 -15.13 1.62
C VAL A 130 -14.58 -15.00 1.52
N ALA A 131 -15.25 -14.50 2.56
CA ALA A 131 -16.70 -14.30 2.52
C ALA A 131 -17.15 -13.31 1.43
N LEU A 132 -16.34 -12.27 1.16
CA LEU A 132 -16.63 -11.34 0.06
C LEU A 132 -16.41 -11.96 -1.33
N LEU A 133 -15.57 -12.99 -1.46
CA LEU A 133 -15.34 -13.67 -2.74
C LEU A 133 -16.52 -14.56 -3.19
N ASP A 134 -17.53 -14.76 -2.34
CA ASP A 134 -18.73 -15.54 -2.67
C ASP A 134 -19.64 -14.82 -3.69
N SER A 135 -19.41 -13.53 -3.97
CA SER A 135 -20.15 -12.75 -4.95
C SER A 135 -19.24 -12.05 -5.97
N PRO A 136 -19.72 -11.84 -7.22
CA PRO A 136 -18.92 -11.15 -8.24
C PRO A 136 -18.51 -9.73 -7.85
N ASP A 137 -19.42 -8.95 -7.27
CA ASP A 137 -19.21 -7.57 -6.82
C ASP A 137 -18.24 -7.47 -5.64
N GLY A 138 -18.04 -8.56 -4.89
CA GLY A 138 -17.04 -8.66 -3.85
C GLY A 138 -15.66 -9.12 -4.34
N LEU A 139 -15.48 -9.43 -5.64
CA LEU A 139 -14.24 -9.98 -6.17
C LEU A 139 -13.02 -9.07 -5.88
N TYR A 140 -13.14 -7.77 -6.15
CA TYR A 140 -12.00 -6.88 -5.95
C TYR A 140 -11.66 -6.75 -4.46
N LEU A 141 -12.63 -6.34 -3.63
CA LEU A 141 -12.40 -6.14 -2.20
C LEU A 141 -11.99 -7.45 -1.50
N GLY A 142 -12.67 -8.56 -1.79
CA GLY A 142 -12.37 -9.87 -1.23
C GLY A 142 -10.97 -10.35 -1.59
N SER A 143 -10.58 -10.23 -2.88
CA SER A 143 -9.25 -10.62 -3.32
C SER A 143 -8.15 -9.73 -2.72
N LEU A 144 -8.41 -8.43 -2.58
CA LEU A 144 -7.52 -7.48 -1.91
C LEU A 144 -7.28 -7.87 -0.44
N LEU A 145 -8.35 -8.19 0.29
CA LEU A 145 -8.24 -8.62 1.68
C LEU A 145 -7.50 -9.94 1.80
N VAL A 146 -7.81 -10.95 0.98
CA VAL A 146 -7.08 -12.24 1.00
C VAL A 146 -5.60 -12.05 0.65
N TRP A 147 -5.30 -11.23 -0.37
CA TRP A 147 -3.94 -10.90 -0.78
C TRP A 147 -3.14 -10.17 0.32
N SER A 148 -3.80 -9.38 1.17
CA SER A 148 -3.15 -8.70 2.30
C SER A 148 -2.67 -9.64 3.41
N VAL A 149 -3.30 -10.80 3.56
CA VAL A 149 -3.18 -11.66 4.75
C VAL A 149 -1.75 -12.11 5.00
N PRO A 150 -0.97 -12.61 4.02
CA PRO A 150 0.39 -13.06 4.30
C PRO A 150 1.28 -11.95 4.86
N ILE A 151 1.12 -10.71 4.38
CA ILE A 151 1.89 -9.56 4.86
C ILE A 151 1.47 -9.20 6.29
N LEU A 152 0.16 -9.06 6.54
CA LEU A 152 -0.38 -8.75 7.86
C LEU A 152 -0.04 -9.83 8.90
N ALA A 153 -0.16 -11.10 8.52
CA ALA A 153 0.17 -12.22 9.39
C ALA A 153 1.64 -12.19 9.81
N ILE A 154 2.58 -11.96 8.88
CA ILE A 154 4.00 -11.84 9.21
C ILE A 154 4.23 -10.64 10.15
N GLN A 155 3.70 -9.46 9.82
CA GLN A 155 3.94 -8.24 10.60
C GLN A 155 3.33 -8.33 12.01
N TRP A 156 2.09 -8.81 12.13
CA TRP A 156 1.39 -8.90 13.39
C TRP A 156 1.89 -10.04 14.26
N ALA A 157 2.21 -11.20 13.69
CA ALA A 157 2.87 -12.27 14.43
C ALA A 157 4.26 -11.85 14.93
N PHE A 158 4.96 -10.99 14.18
CA PHE A 158 6.29 -10.51 14.56
C PHE A 158 6.24 -9.51 15.72
N GLY A 159 5.38 -8.49 15.66
CA GLY A 159 5.50 -7.38 16.61
C GLY A 159 4.31 -6.43 16.73
N TRP A 160 3.05 -6.89 16.66
CA TRP A 160 1.89 -5.99 16.83
C TRP A 160 1.90 -5.15 18.14
N PRO A 161 2.38 -5.62 19.31
CA PRO A 161 2.40 -4.78 20.51
C PRO A 161 3.33 -3.58 20.36
N PHE A 162 4.43 -3.75 19.61
CA PHE A 162 5.35 -2.66 19.30
C PHE A 162 4.69 -1.62 18.40
N LEU A 163 3.96 -2.06 17.37
CA LEU A 163 3.21 -1.18 16.48
C LEU A 163 2.14 -0.36 17.23
N VAL A 164 1.45 -0.99 18.18
CA VAL A 164 0.46 -0.31 19.05
C VAL A 164 1.13 0.70 19.98
N ALA A 165 2.28 0.34 20.55
CA ALA A 165 3.02 1.25 21.42
C ALA A 165 3.58 2.47 20.63
N GLU A 166 3.84 2.30 19.32
CA GLU A 166 4.24 3.35 18.38
C GLU A 166 3.08 3.90 17.54
N TRP A 167 1.84 3.84 18.05
CA TRP A 167 0.63 4.13 17.25
C TRP A 167 0.64 5.50 16.58
N ARG A 168 1.29 6.52 17.15
CA ARG A 168 1.35 7.86 16.53
C ARG A 168 2.14 7.84 15.24
N THR A 169 3.30 7.18 15.26
CA THR A 169 4.16 7.01 14.08
C THR A 169 3.46 6.12 13.06
N VAL A 170 2.82 5.03 13.50
CA VAL A 170 2.07 4.15 12.60
C VAL A 170 0.88 4.89 11.97
N ALA A 171 0.04 5.55 12.77
CA ALA A 171 -1.15 6.25 12.29
C ALA A 171 -0.80 7.42 11.37
N LEU A 172 0.11 8.31 11.76
CA LEU A 172 0.51 9.45 10.91
C LEU A 172 1.33 9.02 9.70
N GLY A 173 2.15 7.98 9.87
CA GLY A 173 2.92 7.36 8.79
C GLY A 173 2.02 6.75 7.73
N THR A 174 0.89 6.16 8.12
CA THR A 174 -0.06 5.52 7.20
C THR A 174 -1.10 6.50 6.66
N LEU A 175 -1.83 7.20 7.53
CA LEU A 175 -3.02 7.94 7.11
C LEU A 175 -2.71 9.13 6.20
N VAL A 176 -1.58 9.82 6.40
CA VAL A 176 -1.22 10.97 5.57
C VAL A 176 -0.94 10.57 4.11
N PRO A 177 -0.04 9.61 3.81
CA PRO A 177 0.14 9.18 2.43
C PRO A 177 -1.11 8.48 1.87
N THR A 178 -1.88 7.74 2.67
CA THR A 178 -3.16 7.17 2.23
C THR A 178 -4.12 8.25 1.74
N LEU A 179 -4.34 9.32 2.51
CA LEU A 179 -5.22 10.41 2.10
C LEU A 179 -4.73 11.13 0.84
N TYR A 180 -3.41 11.32 0.71
CA TYR A 180 -2.84 11.88 -0.52
C TYR A 180 -3.12 10.98 -1.73
N LEU A 181 -2.89 9.67 -1.59
CA LEU A 181 -3.12 8.69 -2.66
C LEU A 181 -4.61 8.55 -3.00
N TRP A 182 -5.51 8.67 -2.03
CA TRP A 182 -6.95 8.72 -2.27
C TRP A 182 -7.34 9.88 -3.18
N VAL A 183 -6.78 11.07 -2.93
CA VAL A 183 -7.04 12.25 -3.77
C VAL A 183 -6.43 12.07 -5.16
N ALA A 184 -5.20 11.57 -5.24
CA ALA A 184 -4.53 11.32 -6.52
C ALA A 184 -5.30 10.31 -7.37
N ASP A 185 -5.75 9.21 -6.77
CA ASP A 185 -6.51 8.17 -7.44
C ASP A 185 -7.89 8.66 -7.90
N ARG A 186 -8.59 9.42 -7.04
CA ARG A 186 -9.85 10.04 -7.41
C ARG A 186 -9.71 10.94 -8.65
N ILE A 187 -8.58 11.64 -8.77
CA ILE A 187 -8.24 12.43 -9.96
C ILE A 187 -7.95 11.52 -11.16
N ALA A 188 -7.21 10.41 -10.99
CA ALA A 188 -6.94 9.44 -12.06
C ALA A 188 -8.24 8.87 -12.65
N LEU A 189 -9.18 8.47 -11.80
CA LEU A 189 -10.51 8.00 -12.18
C LEU A 189 -11.30 9.10 -12.90
N ALA A 190 -11.27 10.35 -12.40
CA ALA A 190 -11.96 11.48 -13.05
C ALA A 190 -11.45 11.77 -14.46
N LEU A 191 -10.14 11.59 -14.67
CA LEU A 191 -9.47 11.83 -15.95
C LEU A 191 -9.53 10.62 -16.89
N GLY A 192 -10.11 9.50 -16.45
CA GLY A 192 -10.20 8.26 -17.23
C GLY A 192 -8.84 7.63 -17.51
N VAL A 193 -7.85 7.80 -16.61
CA VAL A 193 -6.56 7.11 -16.71
C VAL A 193 -6.82 5.59 -16.65
N TRP A 194 -7.66 5.18 -15.71
CA TRP A 194 -8.31 3.89 -15.63
C TRP A 194 -9.75 3.99 -15.16
N THR A 195 -10.47 2.88 -15.25
CA THR A 195 -11.88 2.73 -14.87
C THR A 195 -12.08 1.37 -14.21
N LEU A 196 -12.86 1.35 -13.14
CA LEU A 196 -13.21 0.15 -12.38
C LEU A 196 -14.48 -0.49 -12.94
N SER A 197 -14.60 -1.81 -12.76
CA SER A 197 -15.76 -2.59 -13.19
C SER A 197 -16.95 -2.46 -12.24
N ASP A 198 -18.11 -2.13 -12.78
CA ASP A 198 -19.38 -2.17 -12.02
C ASP A 198 -19.78 -3.60 -11.61
N GLN A 199 -19.23 -4.63 -12.28
CA GLN A 199 -19.53 -6.04 -11.98
C GLN A 199 -18.68 -6.58 -10.83
N TYR A 200 -17.43 -6.11 -10.70
CA TYR A 200 -16.44 -6.68 -9.77
C TYR A 200 -16.11 -5.78 -8.58
N THR A 201 -16.89 -4.71 -8.40
CA THR A 201 -16.80 -3.78 -7.29
C THR A 201 -18.14 -3.65 -6.58
N THR A 202 -18.09 -3.27 -5.31
CA THR A 202 -19.24 -3.17 -4.40
C THR A 202 -20.18 -2.02 -4.73
N GLY A 203 -19.77 -1.08 -5.60
CA GLY A 203 -20.50 0.15 -5.89
C GLY A 203 -20.51 1.16 -4.73
N LEU A 204 -19.82 0.87 -3.62
CA LEU A 204 -19.71 1.78 -2.48
C LEU A 204 -18.54 2.76 -2.68
N ALA A 205 -18.75 4.01 -2.28
CA ALA A 205 -17.73 5.04 -2.34
C ALA A 205 -17.58 5.77 -1.01
N ILE A 206 -16.37 6.23 -0.71
CA ILE A 206 -16.07 7.09 0.44
C ILE A 206 -16.87 8.39 0.30
N PRO A 207 -17.75 8.71 1.28
CA PRO A 207 -18.50 9.95 1.26
C PRO A 207 -17.58 11.16 1.12
N LEU A 208 -18.03 12.21 0.43
CA LEU A 208 -17.31 13.45 0.14
C LEU A 208 -16.18 13.35 -0.90
N LEU A 209 -15.52 12.20 -1.04
CA LEU A 209 -14.46 11.99 -2.05
C LEU A 209 -14.99 11.31 -3.33
N GLY A 210 -16.02 10.46 -3.20
CA GLY A 210 -16.50 9.65 -4.32
C GLY A 210 -15.46 8.66 -4.83
N LEU A 211 -14.51 8.27 -3.97
CA LEU A 211 -13.51 7.25 -4.23
C LEU A 211 -14.10 5.87 -3.91
N PRO A 212 -14.05 4.86 -4.80
CA PRO A 212 -14.50 3.51 -4.49
C PRO A 212 -13.84 2.94 -3.24
N VAL A 213 -14.60 2.19 -2.44
CA VAL A 213 -14.12 1.67 -1.15
C VAL A 213 -12.92 0.74 -1.33
N GLU A 214 -12.84 0.02 -2.45
CA GLU A 214 -11.75 -0.89 -2.77
C GLU A 214 -10.43 -0.16 -2.93
N GLU A 215 -10.41 0.93 -3.69
CA GLU A 215 -9.25 1.82 -3.82
C GLU A 215 -8.88 2.44 -2.47
N ALA A 216 -9.88 2.85 -1.70
CA ALA A 216 -9.66 3.41 -0.37
C ALA A 216 -8.95 2.42 0.56
N VAL A 217 -9.42 1.17 0.59
CA VAL A 217 -8.81 0.06 1.34
C VAL A 217 -7.45 -0.30 0.78
N PHE A 218 -7.26 -0.31 -0.55
CA PHE A 218 -5.99 -0.62 -1.19
C PHE A 218 -4.88 0.34 -0.77
N PHE A 219 -5.10 1.66 -0.87
CA PHE A 219 -4.11 2.65 -0.45
C PHE A 219 -3.90 2.69 1.06
N LEU A 220 -4.91 2.33 1.86
CA LEU A 220 -4.78 2.19 3.31
C LEU A 220 -3.86 1.02 3.65
N LEU A 221 -4.17 -0.17 3.12
CA LEU A 221 -3.42 -1.40 3.38
C LEU A 221 -1.98 -1.32 2.88
N THR A 222 -1.78 -0.88 1.64
CA THR A 222 -0.43 -0.77 1.08
C THR A 222 0.43 0.25 1.83
N SER A 223 -0.13 1.39 2.24
CA SER A 223 0.61 2.37 3.08
C SER A 223 0.89 1.80 4.46
N LEU A 224 -0.06 1.06 5.04
CA LEU A 224 0.07 0.39 6.32
C LEU A 224 1.18 -0.67 6.28
N PHE A 225 1.27 -1.48 5.23
CA PHE A 225 2.32 -2.51 5.10
C PHE A 225 3.72 -1.89 5.10
N VAL A 226 3.91 -0.79 4.36
CA VAL A 226 5.22 -0.14 4.26
C VAL A 226 5.61 0.48 5.60
N VAL A 227 4.67 1.16 6.26
CA VAL A 227 4.90 1.79 7.57
C VAL A 227 5.20 0.75 8.64
N GLN A 228 4.36 -0.28 8.78
CA GLN A 228 4.59 -1.36 9.74
C GLN A 228 5.92 -2.08 9.44
N GLY A 229 6.19 -2.37 8.17
CA GLY A 229 7.42 -3.01 7.74
C GLY A 229 8.66 -2.22 8.14
N LEU A 230 8.68 -0.91 7.90
CA LEU A 230 9.82 -0.07 8.26
C LEU A 230 9.96 0.15 9.77
N VAL A 231 8.86 0.30 10.50
CA VAL A 231 8.87 0.43 11.97
C VAL A 231 9.42 -0.85 12.61
N LEU A 232 8.96 -2.02 12.17
CA LEU A 232 9.45 -3.31 12.67
C LEU A 232 10.90 -3.59 12.24
N PHE A 233 11.27 -3.20 11.02
CA PHE A 233 12.64 -3.37 10.53
C PHE A 233 13.63 -2.47 11.27
N ALA A 234 13.26 -1.21 11.54
CA ALA A 234 14.03 -0.29 12.37
C ALA A 234 14.27 -0.87 13.77
N TRP A 235 13.20 -1.38 14.39
CA TRP A 235 13.28 -2.03 15.69
C TRP A 235 14.17 -3.28 15.70
N LEU A 236 14.09 -4.12 14.67
CA LEU A 236 14.94 -5.30 14.52
C LEU A 236 16.43 -4.93 14.38
N CYS A 237 16.74 -3.98 13.49
CA CYS A 237 18.12 -3.60 13.21
C CYS A 237 18.82 -2.96 14.42
N ASP A 238 18.11 -2.15 15.21
CA ASP A 238 18.67 -1.51 16.41
C ASP A 238 19.02 -2.52 17.52
N ARG A 239 18.43 -3.72 17.47
CA ARG A 239 18.64 -4.79 18.45
C ARG A 239 19.67 -5.83 18.01
N TRP A 240 20.05 -5.82 16.74
CA TRP A 240 21.04 -6.74 16.15
C TRP A 240 22.37 -6.05 15.81
N GLY A 241 22.39 -4.72 15.69
CA GLY A 241 23.61 -3.91 15.56
C GLY A 241 24.14 -3.46 16.91
#